data_AF-A0A357IDS5-F1
#
_entry.id   AF-A0A357IDS5-F1
#
_cell.length_a   1.000
_cell.length_b   1.000
_cell.length_c   1.000
_cell.angle_alpha   90.00
_cell.angle_beta   90.00
_cell.angle_gamma   90.00
#
_symmetry.space_group_name_H-M   'P 1'
#
loop_
_entity.id
_entity.type
_entity.pdbx_description
1 polymer ?
#
loop_
_entity_poly.entity_id
_entity_poly.type
_entity_poly.pdbx_seq_one_letter_code
_entity_poly.pdbx_strand_id
1 'polypeptide(L)' 'MQIGPFSILNPVILAPMAGVTDPVFRAICRDQGAGLTVSEMIS' A
#
# COMPACT_ATOMS: atom_id res chain seq x y z
N MET A 1 2.79 -3.37 13.00
CA MET A 1 2.85 -1.89 13.07
C MET A 1 1.44 -1.37 13.32
N GLN A 2 1.25 -0.27 14.06
CA GLN A 2 -0.08 0.28 14.35
C GLN A 2 -0.20 1.70 13.79
N ILE A 3 -1.26 1.97 13.01
CA ILE A 3 -1.60 3.30 12.50
C ILE A 3 -3.03 3.62 12.94
N GLY A 4 -3.17 4.47 13.95
CA GLY A 4 -4.45 4.71 14.59
C GLY A 4 -5.08 3.40 15.09
N PRO A 5 -6.36 3.12 14.78
CA PRO A 5 -7.01 1.87 15.17
C PRO A 5 -6.61 0.66 14.31
N PHE A 6 -5.78 0.84 13.27
CA PHE A 6 -5.48 -0.22 12.31
C PHE A 6 -4.17 -0.94 12.66
N SER A 7 -4.23 -2.27 12.73
CA SER A 7 -3.06 -3.14 12.86
C SER A 7 -2.57 -3.58 11.48
N ILE A 8 -1.30 -3.33 11.20
CA ILE A 8 -0.60 -3.65 9.95
C ILE A 8 0.38 -4.79 10.22
N LEU A 9 0.37 -5.79 9.34
CA LEU A 9 1.14 -7.03 9.47
C LEU A 9 2.65 -6.80 9.63
N ASN A 10 3.21 -5.79 8.97
CA ASN A 10 4.64 -5.47 9.01
C ASN A 10 4.88 -3.97 8.75
N PRO A 11 6.10 -3.45 8.96
CA PRO A 11 6.40 -2.03 8.77
C PRO A 11 6.77 -1.67 7.30
N VAL A 12 6.45 -2.52 6.32
CA VAL A 12 6.74 -2.26 4.89
C VAL A 12 5.50 -1.71 4.22
N ILE A 13 5.61 -0.51 3.66
CA ILE A 13 4.48 0.21 3.04
C ILE A 13 4.87 0.61 1.63
N LEU A 14 3.98 0.39 0.66
CA LEU A 14 4.15 0.88 -0.70
C LEU A 14 3.85 2.38 -0.77
N ALA A 15 4.85 3.16 -1.20
CA ALA A 15 4.73 4.61 -1.38
C ALA A 15 3.79 4.96 -2.55
N PRO A 16 2.98 6.04 -2.44
CA PRO A 16 2.16 6.53 -3.54
C PRO A 16 3.06 7.12 -4.63
N MET A 17 2.93 6.62 -5.85
CA MET A 17 3.70 7.09 -7.02
C MET A 17 2.73 7.28 -8.18
N ALA A 18 2.52 8.54 -8.58
CA ALA A 18 1.49 8.88 -9.53
C ALA A 18 1.70 8.17 -10.88
N GLY A 19 0.66 7.54 -11.44
CA GLY A 19 0.73 6.75 -12.66
C GLY A 19 1.51 5.42 -12.55
N VAL A 20 2.03 5.07 -11.37
CA VAL A 20 2.75 3.80 -11.12
C VAL A 20 1.98 2.91 -10.16
N THR A 21 1.39 3.47 -9.10
CA THR A 21 0.65 2.71 -8.09
C THR A 21 -0.79 2.36 -8.52
N ASP A 22 -0.92 1.67 -9.64
CA ASP A 22 -2.20 1.18 -10.17
C ASP A 22 -2.76 -0.03 -9.36
N PRO A 23 -4.01 -0.46 -9.60
CA PRO A 23 -4.61 -1.59 -8.88
C PRO A 23 -3.83 -2.92 -8.99
N VAL A 24 -3.27 -3.24 -10.16
CA VAL A 24 -2.53 -4.48 -10.41
C VAL A 24 -1.19 -4.44 -9.69
N PHE A 25 -0.47 -3.32 -9.79
CA PHE A 25 0.81 -3.14 -9.10
C PHE A 25 0.64 -3.26 -7.57
N ARG A 26 -0.40 -2.66 -7.01
CA ARG A 26 -0.70 -2.74 -5.57
C ARG A 26 -1.04 -4.16 -5.13
N ALA A 27 -1.80 -4.92 -5.92
CA ALA A 27 -2.09 -6.32 -5.63
C ALA A 27 -0.81 -7.15 -5.55
N ILE A 28 0.08 -6.99 -6.55
CA ILE A 28 1.38 -7.67 -6.59
C ILE A 28 2.25 -7.30 -5.37
N CYS A 29 2.33 -6.01 -5.00
CA CYS A 29 3.07 -5.60 -3.82
C CYS A 29 2.50 -6.18 -2.52
N ARG A 30 1.17 -6.27 -2.41
CA ARG A 30 0.51 -6.90 -1.26
C ARG A 30 0.83 -8.39 -1.16
N ASP A 31 0.79 -9.11 -2.27
CA ASP A 31 1.12 -10.55 -2.32
C ASP A 31 2.60 -10.80 -2.02
N GLN A 32 3.48 -9.86 -2.37
CA GLN A 32 4.91 -9.88 -2.00
C GLN A 32 5.19 -9.47 -0.55
N GLY A 33 4.16 -9.18 0.24
CA GLY A 33 4.31 -8.90 1.67
C GLY A 33 4.36 -7.43 2.05
N ALA A 34 3.90 -6.49 1.19
CA ALA A 34 3.63 -5.13 1.65
C ALA A 34 2.50 -5.14 2.69
N GLY A 35 2.77 -4.64 3.90
CA GLY A 35 1.79 -4.55 4.98
C GLY A 35 0.65 -3.57 4.66
N LEU A 36 0.95 -2.52 3.91
CA LEU A 36 -0.04 -1.53 3.46
C LEU A 36 0.33 -1.01 2.05
N THR A 37 -0.69 -0.80 1.21
CA THR A 37 -0.53 -0.24 -0.14
C THR A 37 -1.41 0.99 -0.33
N VAL A 38 -0.85 2.08 -0.83
CA VAL A 38 -1.53 3.38 -0.96
C VAL A 38 -1.98 3.61 -2.40
N SER A 39 -3.16 4.22 -2.59
CA SER A 39 -3.70 4.62 -3.90
C SER A 39 -3.34 6.07 -4.23
N GLU A 40 -3.43 6.43 -5.51
CA GLU A 40 -3.48 7.83 -5.93
C GLU A 40 -4.78 8.51 -5.48
N MET A 41 -4.72 9.83 -5.25
CA MET A 41 -5.91 10.64 -5.06
C MET A 41 -6.62 10.84 -6.41
N ILE A 42 -7.92 10.61 -6.44
CA ILE A 42 -8.79 11.00 -7.56
C ILE A 42 -9.23 12.45 -7.35
N SER A 43 -9.22 13.26 -8.41
CA SER A 43 -9.75 14.63 -8.41
C SER A 43 -11.22 14.66 -8.80
#